data_AF-A0A850WTH1-F1
#
_entry.id   AF-A0A850WTH1-F1
#
_cell.length_a   1.000
_cell.length_b   1.000
_cell.length_c   1.000
_cell.angle_alpha   90.00
_cell.angle_beta   90.00
_cell.angle_gamma   90.00
#
_symmetry.space_group_name_H-M   'P 1'
#
loop_
_entity.id
_entity.type
_entity.pdbx_description
1 polymer ?
#
loop_
_entity_poly.entity_id
_entity_poly.type
_entity_poly.pdbx_seq_one_letter_code
_entity_poly.pdbx_strand_id
1 'polypeptide(L)'
;MGSVRWAFPCGAWRPRREEWLLAARLVQPEEKDRIGQFVFARDAKAALAGRLLIRKLIAEKLCIPWNEIHLQRTSKGKPFLANNVFSISSNYNFNVSHQGDYAVLAAEPKLQVGIDIMKTNLPGSSSSIPSFFRIMKRQFTEAEWGVIKSMSNEWMQLDMFHRHWALKESFLKAIGVGIGFNLQRIEFHVSPLELEIGKVYKETKMLLDGDKEEEWIFEETRLDDHHHVAVALGKQEEFGQKQSDVPSMEPNQPQFTLLTFEDLVASGIPVAPEDSAYWDNFCSKQENPLKQNSHSR
;
A
#
# COMPACT_ATOMS: atom_id res chain seq x y z
N MET A 1 10.96 -12.83 -13.91
CA MET A 1 9.78 -12.13 -13.36
C MET A 1 10.13 -10.65 -13.26
N GLY A 2 9.26 -9.76 -13.73
CA GLY A 2 9.48 -8.32 -13.65
C GLY A 2 8.93 -7.71 -12.37
N SER A 3 9.32 -6.46 -12.11
CA SER A 3 8.72 -5.59 -11.10
C SER A 3 7.25 -5.33 -11.42
N VAL A 4 6.43 -5.14 -10.39
CA VAL A 4 4.99 -4.88 -10.52
C VAL A 4 4.60 -3.64 -9.74
N ARG A 5 3.76 -2.80 -10.34
CA ARG A 5 3.10 -1.64 -9.71
C ARG A 5 1.63 -1.65 -10.13
N TRP A 6 0.75 -2.08 -9.24
CA TRP A 6 -0.69 -2.17 -9.49
C TRP A 6 -1.47 -1.30 -8.52
N ALA A 7 -2.54 -0.72 -9.01
CA ALA A 7 -3.49 0.05 -8.22
C ALA A 7 -4.91 -0.35 -8.62
N PHE A 8 -5.80 -0.44 -7.64
CA PHE A 8 -7.21 -0.75 -7.83
C PHE A 8 -8.06 0.31 -7.14
N PRO A 9 -8.96 1.01 -7.86
CA PRO A 9 -9.77 2.10 -7.32
C PRO A 9 -10.95 1.57 -6.49
N CYS A 10 -10.68 0.95 -5.33
CA CYS A 10 -11.71 0.37 -4.46
C CYS A 10 -12.74 1.38 -3.93
N GLY A 11 -12.40 2.68 -3.88
CA GLY A 11 -13.33 3.76 -3.53
C GLY A 11 -14.38 4.02 -4.60
N ALA A 12 -14.05 3.79 -5.88
CA ALA A 12 -14.98 3.89 -7.00
C ALA A 12 -15.73 2.57 -7.27
N TRP A 13 -15.20 1.43 -6.79
CA TRP A 13 -15.83 0.13 -6.97
C TRP A 13 -17.21 0.06 -6.27
N ARG A 14 -18.23 -0.27 -7.06
CA ARG A 14 -19.62 -0.50 -6.62
C ARG A 14 -20.04 -1.90 -7.05
N PRO A 15 -19.61 -2.95 -6.32
CA PRO A 15 -19.84 -4.33 -6.74
C PRO A 15 -21.33 -4.65 -6.83
N ARG A 16 -21.70 -5.40 -7.87
CA ARG A 16 -22.97 -6.14 -7.88
C ARG A 16 -22.87 -7.36 -6.95
N ARG A 17 -24.03 -7.93 -6.59
CA ARG A 17 -24.11 -9.13 -5.75
C ARG A 17 -23.18 -10.24 -6.23
N GLU A 18 -23.23 -10.57 -7.51
CA GLU A 18 -22.43 -11.63 -8.13
C GLU A 18 -20.93 -11.34 -8.05
N GLU A 19 -20.51 -10.09 -8.25
CA GLU A 19 -19.10 -9.68 -8.19
C GLU A 19 -18.56 -9.76 -6.77
N TRP A 20 -19.32 -9.30 -5.78
CA TRP A 20 -18.94 -9.37 -4.37
C TRP A 20 -18.82 -10.82 -3.90
N LEU A 21 -19.80 -11.66 -4.24
CA LEU A 21 -19.80 -13.08 -3.86
C LEU A 21 -18.70 -13.86 -4.59
N LEU A 22 -18.44 -13.56 -5.87
CA LEU A 22 -17.30 -14.11 -6.59
C LEU A 22 -15.99 -13.74 -5.89
N ALA A 23 -15.76 -12.44 -5.64
CA ALA A 23 -14.55 -11.95 -4.99
C ALA A 23 -14.33 -12.61 -3.61
N ALA A 24 -15.38 -12.78 -2.82
CA ALA A 24 -15.32 -13.45 -1.52
C ALA A 24 -14.91 -14.93 -1.62
N ARG A 25 -15.28 -15.61 -2.72
CA ARG A 25 -14.89 -17.00 -2.98
C ARG A 25 -13.47 -17.13 -3.53
N LEU A 26 -12.85 -16.03 -3.96
CA LEU A 26 -11.51 -16.01 -4.50
C LEU A 26 -10.43 -15.79 -3.45
N VAL A 27 -10.80 -15.59 -2.18
CA VAL A 27 -9.86 -15.43 -1.05
C VAL A 27 -9.96 -16.59 -0.07
N GLN A 28 -8.90 -16.81 0.71
CA GLN A 28 -8.85 -17.82 1.76
C GLN A 28 -9.99 -17.61 2.80
N PRO A 29 -10.61 -18.67 3.32
CA PRO A 29 -11.75 -18.57 4.25
C PRO A 29 -11.50 -17.65 5.44
N GLU A 30 -10.33 -17.74 6.06
CA GLU A 30 -9.96 -16.89 7.20
C GLU A 30 -9.82 -15.41 6.83
N GLU A 31 -9.46 -15.09 5.58
CA GLU A 31 -9.43 -13.70 5.10
C GLU A 31 -10.84 -13.22 4.76
N LYS A 32 -11.71 -14.07 4.19
CA LYS A 32 -13.13 -13.78 3.98
C LYS A 32 -13.80 -13.43 5.32
N ASP A 33 -13.57 -14.23 6.36
CA ASP A 33 -14.13 -14.02 7.70
C ASP A 33 -13.65 -12.70 8.29
N ARG A 34 -12.35 -12.41 8.23
CA ARG A 34 -11.77 -11.13 8.67
C ARG A 34 -12.39 -9.94 7.95
N ILE A 35 -12.58 -10.04 6.63
CA ILE A 35 -13.19 -8.98 5.83
C ILE A 35 -14.66 -8.76 6.23
N GLY A 36 -15.38 -9.84 6.58
CA GLY A 36 -16.75 -9.76 7.08
C GLY A 36 -16.90 -8.96 8.38
N GLN A 37 -15.84 -8.90 9.20
CA GLN A 37 -15.83 -8.17 10.48
C GLN A 37 -15.64 -6.65 10.34
N PHE A 38 -15.30 -6.12 9.16
CA PHE A 38 -15.17 -4.67 9.00
C PHE A 38 -16.51 -3.96 9.23
N VAL A 39 -16.48 -2.83 9.94
CA VAL A 39 -17.69 -2.05 10.23
C VAL A 39 -18.18 -1.31 8.97
N PHE A 40 -17.25 -0.78 8.17
CA PHE A 40 -17.58 0.03 6.99
C PHE A 40 -17.35 -0.72 5.68
N ALA A 41 -18.23 -0.48 4.71
CA ALA A 41 -18.16 -1.09 3.38
C ALA A 41 -16.86 -0.73 2.65
N ARG A 42 -16.37 0.51 2.79
CA ARG A 42 -15.09 0.95 2.20
C ARG A 42 -13.90 0.12 2.68
N ASP A 43 -13.87 -0.24 3.96
CA ASP A 43 -12.76 -0.98 4.55
C ASP A 43 -12.80 -2.44 4.08
N ALA A 44 -14.01 -3.02 3.99
CA ALA A 44 -14.21 -4.34 3.42
C ALA A 44 -13.78 -4.41 1.94
N LYS A 45 -14.16 -3.42 1.12
CA LYS A 45 -13.74 -3.31 -0.29
C LYS A 45 -12.22 -3.20 -0.42
N ALA A 46 -11.59 -2.31 0.35
CA ALA A 46 -10.15 -2.08 0.32
C ALA A 46 -9.37 -3.33 0.73
N ALA A 47 -9.80 -4.00 1.81
CA ALA A 47 -9.18 -5.23 2.29
C ALA A 47 -9.31 -6.37 1.27
N LEU A 48 -10.50 -6.55 0.67
CA LEU A 48 -10.75 -7.55 -0.35
C LEU A 48 -9.90 -7.30 -1.60
N ALA A 49 -9.86 -6.05 -2.09
CA ALA A 49 -9.01 -5.66 -3.21
C ALA A 49 -7.53 -5.98 -2.95
N GLY A 50 -7.02 -5.67 -1.76
CA GLY A 50 -5.65 -6.00 -1.37
C GLY A 50 -5.36 -7.50 -1.41
N ARG A 51 -6.31 -8.35 -1.01
CA ARG A 51 -6.17 -9.82 -1.07
C ARG A 51 -6.15 -10.34 -2.50
N LEU A 52 -7.05 -9.84 -3.34
CA LEU A 52 -7.11 -10.23 -4.74
C LEU A 52 -5.85 -9.79 -5.51
N LEU A 53 -5.32 -8.58 -5.23
CA LEU A 53 -4.06 -8.10 -5.82
C LEU A 53 -2.91 -9.06 -5.52
N ILE A 54 -2.79 -9.52 -4.27
CA ILE A 54 -1.75 -10.48 -3.86
C ILE A 54 -1.93 -11.82 -4.59
N ARG A 55 -3.16 -12.36 -4.63
CA ARG A 55 -3.39 -13.66 -5.30
C ARG A 55 -3.18 -13.59 -6.80
N LYS A 56 -3.63 -12.52 -7.46
CA LYS A 56 -3.35 -12.25 -8.88
C LYS A 56 -1.84 -12.21 -9.14
N LEU A 57 -1.09 -11.50 -8.30
CA LEU A 57 0.37 -11.41 -8.43
C LEU A 57 1.00 -12.80 -8.40
N ILE A 58 0.64 -13.61 -7.41
CA ILE A 58 1.21 -14.94 -7.24
C ILE A 58 0.77 -15.86 -8.38
N ALA A 59 -0.50 -15.83 -8.79
CA ALA A 59 -0.98 -16.64 -9.90
C ALA A 59 -0.25 -16.33 -11.21
N GLU A 60 -0.10 -15.05 -11.52
CA GLU A 60 0.44 -14.62 -12.82
C GLU A 60 1.96 -14.55 -12.87
N LYS A 61 2.61 -14.15 -11.77
CA LYS A 61 4.07 -13.96 -11.73
C LYS A 61 4.80 -15.18 -11.19
N LEU A 62 4.19 -15.91 -10.26
CA LEU A 62 4.77 -17.10 -9.64
C LEU A 62 4.21 -18.40 -10.24
N CYS A 63 3.23 -18.32 -11.14
CA CYS A 63 2.62 -19.46 -11.83
C CYS A 63 2.07 -20.53 -10.87
N ILE A 64 1.64 -20.12 -9.66
CA ILE A 64 0.96 -21.00 -8.71
C ILE A 64 -0.54 -20.95 -9.01
N PRO A 65 -1.22 -22.08 -9.26
CA PRO A 65 -2.66 -22.08 -9.50
C PRO A 65 -3.42 -21.34 -8.40
N TRP A 66 -4.40 -20.52 -8.78
CA TRP A 66 -5.07 -19.62 -7.83
C TRP A 66 -5.60 -20.36 -6.61
N ASN A 67 -6.15 -21.56 -6.78
CA ASN A 67 -6.70 -22.40 -5.71
C ASN A 67 -5.64 -23.08 -4.83
N GLU A 68 -4.37 -23.07 -5.22
CA GLU A 68 -3.25 -23.64 -4.46
C GLU A 68 -2.44 -22.58 -3.70
N ILE A 69 -2.71 -21.30 -3.93
CA ILE A 69 -2.02 -20.20 -3.23
C ILE A 69 -2.39 -20.24 -1.74
N HIS A 70 -1.38 -20.44 -0.91
CA HIS A 70 -1.45 -20.45 0.54
C HIS A 70 -0.69 -19.26 1.12
N LEU A 71 -1.45 -18.28 1.61
CA LEU A 71 -0.92 -17.10 2.27
C LEU A 71 -1.00 -17.26 3.78
N GLN A 72 0.05 -16.82 4.47
CA GLN A 72 0.08 -16.70 5.93
C GLN A 72 0.41 -15.26 6.32
N ARG A 73 0.40 -14.98 7.62
CA ARG A 73 0.81 -13.69 8.19
C ARG A 73 1.92 -13.89 9.19
N THR A 74 2.88 -12.98 9.16
CA THR A 74 3.88 -12.86 10.23
C THR A 74 3.21 -12.51 11.56
N SER A 75 3.94 -12.61 12.67
CA SER A 75 3.48 -12.16 13.99
C SER A 75 3.05 -10.69 14.04
N LYS A 76 3.56 -9.86 13.11
CA LYS A 76 3.20 -8.45 12.95
C LYS A 76 2.10 -8.22 11.89
N GLY A 77 1.51 -9.28 11.36
CA GLY A 77 0.38 -9.21 10.43
C GLY A 77 0.72 -9.04 8.95
N LYS A 78 2.01 -8.91 8.57
CA LYS A 78 2.43 -8.81 7.16
C LYS A 78 2.13 -10.14 6.43
N PRO A 79 1.37 -10.13 5.32
CA PRO A 79 1.11 -11.34 4.54
C PRO A 79 2.35 -11.82 3.80
N PHE A 80 2.54 -13.14 3.71
CA PHE A 80 3.61 -13.77 2.95
C PHE A 80 3.12 -15.09 2.32
N LEU A 81 3.80 -15.52 1.26
CA LEU A 81 3.53 -16.79 0.57
C LEU A 81 4.14 -17.95 1.37
N ALA A 82 3.31 -18.91 1.79
CA ALA A 82 3.71 -20.06 2.59
C ALA A 82 3.85 -21.36 1.77
N ASN A 83 3.60 -21.32 0.46
CA ASN A 83 3.83 -22.47 -0.42
C ASN A 83 5.30 -22.90 -0.37
N ASN A 84 5.56 -24.20 -0.23
CA ASN A 84 6.90 -24.78 -0.36
C ASN A 84 7.29 -24.81 -1.83
N VAL A 85 7.78 -23.68 -2.36
CA VAL A 85 8.18 -23.61 -3.77
C VAL A 85 9.69 -23.73 -3.90
N PHE A 86 10.16 -24.98 -4.00
CA PHE A 86 11.57 -25.31 -4.16
C PHE A 86 12.21 -24.77 -5.46
N SER A 87 11.42 -24.20 -6.40
CA SER A 87 11.91 -23.75 -7.72
C SER A 87 11.60 -22.29 -8.09
N ILE A 88 10.93 -21.53 -7.23
CA ILE A 88 10.65 -20.11 -7.51
C ILE A 88 11.78 -19.27 -6.95
N SER A 89 12.22 -18.27 -7.72
CA SER A 89 13.16 -17.23 -7.29
C SER A 89 12.86 -16.84 -5.84
N SER A 90 13.68 -17.32 -4.90
CA SER A 90 13.47 -17.21 -3.44
C SER A 90 13.31 -15.77 -2.96
N ASN A 91 13.61 -14.82 -3.83
CA ASN A 91 13.76 -13.41 -3.56
C ASN A 91 12.53 -12.59 -4.02
N TYR A 92 11.54 -13.21 -4.68
CA TYR A 92 10.32 -12.52 -5.10
C TYR A 92 9.47 -12.12 -3.88
N ASN A 93 9.33 -10.82 -3.64
CA ASN A 93 8.61 -10.29 -2.49
C ASN A 93 7.65 -9.18 -2.91
N PHE A 94 6.63 -8.96 -2.07
CA PHE A 94 5.57 -8.01 -2.36
C PHE A 94 5.13 -7.27 -1.11
N ASN A 95 4.50 -6.12 -1.34
CA ASN A 95 3.86 -5.33 -0.31
C ASN A 95 2.55 -4.74 -0.83
N VAL A 96 1.60 -4.51 0.06
CA VAL A 96 0.28 -3.96 -0.27
C VAL A 96 -0.03 -2.82 0.69
N SER A 97 -0.67 -1.77 0.20
CA SER A 97 -1.27 -0.72 1.03
C SER A 97 -2.65 -0.36 0.51
N HIS A 98 -3.49 0.21 1.37
CA HIS A 98 -4.76 0.77 0.95
C HIS A 98 -5.15 1.94 1.84
N GLN A 99 -5.55 3.05 1.24
CA GLN A 99 -6.07 4.21 1.94
C GLN A 99 -6.85 5.08 0.98
N GLY A 100 -7.91 5.70 1.51
CA GLY A 100 -8.81 6.50 0.70
C GLY A 100 -9.49 5.63 -0.34
N ASP A 101 -9.25 5.92 -1.61
CA ASP A 101 -9.99 5.34 -2.72
C ASP A 101 -9.24 4.22 -3.46
N TYR A 102 -8.02 3.87 -3.03
CA TYR A 102 -7.19 2.88 -3.72
C TYR A 102 -6.62 1.81 -2.79
N ALA A 103 -6.48 0.61 -3.34
CA ALA A 103 -5.56 -0.42 -2.89
C ALA A 103 -4.41 -0.51 -3.89
N VAL A 104 -3.16 -0.55 -3.41
CA VAL A 104 -1.95 -0.56 -4.23
C VAL A 104 -1.06 -1.73 -3.86
N LEU A 105 -0.38 -2.30 -4.85
CA LEU A 105 0.58 -3.39 -4.68
C LEU A 105 1.87 -3.09 -5.43
N ALA A 106 2.99 -3.33 -4.76
CA ALA A 106 4.31 -3.40 -5.38
C ALA A 106 4.91 -4.79 -5.16
N ALA A 107 5.62 -5.30 -6.17
CA ALA A 107 6.38 -6.53 -6.07
C ALA A 107 7.71 -6.43 -6.83
N GLU A 108 8.72 -7.11 -6.30
CA GLU A 108 10.08 -7.09 -6.82
C GLU A 108 10.69 -8.49 -6.80
N PRO A 109 11.46 -8.88 -7.84
CA PRO A 109 12.11 -10.18 -7.90
C PRO A 109 13.41 -10.28 -7.13
N LYS A 110 14.07 -9.16 -6.83
CA LYS A 110 15.41 -9.11 -6.22
C LYS A 110 15.53 -8.08 -5.11
N LEU A 111 14.85 -6.94 -5.25
CA LEU A 111 14.90 -5.87 -4.27
C LEU A 111 13.88 -6.12 -3.17
N GLN A 112 14.21 -5.74 -1.94
CA GLN A 112 13.23 -5.67 -0.86
C GLN A 112 12.26 -4.53 -1.17
N VAL A 113 10.95 -4.78 -1.09
CA VAL A 113 9.94 -3.77 -1.40
C VAL A 113 9.00 -3.49 -0.25
N GLY A 114 8.72 -2.21 -0.05
CA GLY A 114 7.62 -1.70 0.77
C GLY A 114 6.83 -0.66 -0.01
N ILE A 115 5.51 -0.60 0.18
CA ILE A 115 4.65 0.38 -0.47
C ILE A 115 3.73 1.00 0.57
N ASP A 116 3.50 2.29 0.46
CA ASP A 116 2.42 2.95 1.18
C ASP A 116 1.66 3.95 0.31
N ILE A 117 0.39 4.15 0.64
CA ILE A 117 -0.48 5.13 -0.01
C ILE A 117 -1.17 5.98 1.05
N MET A 118 -1.16 7.29 0.86
CA MET A 118 -1.80 8.25 1.74
C MET A 118 -2.75 9.14 0.95
N LYS A 119 -3.98 9.32 1.45
CA LYS A 119 -4.93 10.30 0.93
C LYS A 119 -4.85 11.59 1.74
N THR A 120 -4.53 12.71 1.11
CA THR A 120 -4.60 14.03 1.72
C THR A 120 -6.05 14.36 2.04
N ASN A 121 -6.40 14.33 3.32
CA ASN A 121 -7.72 14.69 3.82
C ASN A 121 -7.58 15.59 5.04
N LEU A 122 -8.56 16.48 5.26
CA LEU A 122 -8.63 17.25 6.49
C LEU A 122 -8.63 16.32 7.71
N PRO A 123 -7.95 16.72 8.80
CA PRO A 123 -8.10 16.05 10.09
C PRO A 123 -9.59 15.98 10.46
N GLY A 124 -9.97 14.99 11.28
CA GLY A 124 -11.38 14.77 11.67
C GLY A 124 -12.08 16.07 12.14
N SER A 125 -13.41 16.10 12.03
CA SER A 125 -14.31 17.28 12.10
C SER A 125 -14.12 18.26 13.29
N SER A 126 -13.26 17.94 14.25
CA SER A 126 -13.00 18.70 15.47
C SER A 126 -11.57 19.25 15.57
N SER A 127 -10.71 19.08 14.55
CA SER A 127 -9.29 19.45 14.62
C SER A 127 -8.84 20.29 13.42
N SER A 128 -8.18 21.42 13.71
CA SER A 128 -7.51 22.24 12.69
C SER A 128 -6.17 21.61 12.27
N ILE A 129 -5.67 21.95 11.08
CA ILE A 129 -4.37 21.47 10.57
C ILE A 129 -3.22 21.79 11.55
N PRO A 130 -3.10 23.01 12.11
CA PRO A 130 -2.08 23.30 13.12
C PRO A 130 -2.18 22.43 14.38
N SER A 131 -3.40 22.12 14.84
CA SER A 131 -3.61 21.26 16.01
C SER A 131 -3.19 19.82 15.74
N PHE A 132 -3.48 19.32 14.53
CA PHE A 132 -3.06 18.01 14.06
C PHE A 132 -1.53 17.92 13.96
N PHE A 133 -0.87 18.91 13.37
CA PHE A 133 0.60 18.96 13.30
C PHE A 133 1.27 18.97 14.68
N ARG A 134 0.65 19.63 15.68
CA ARG A 134 1.16 19.59 17.06
C ARG A 134 1.15 18.18 17.64
N ILE A 135 0.10 17.40 17.38
CA ILE A 135 0.01 16.00 17.81
C ILE A 135 1.05 15.13 17.10
N MET A 136 1.24 15.38 15.80
CA MET A 136 2.15 14.61 14.94
C MET A 136 3.61 15.08 15.00
N LYS A 137 3.94 16.10 15.82
CA LYS A 137 5.27 16.73 15.84
C LYS A 137 6.40 15.72 16.01
N ARG A 138 6.20 14.69 16.84
CA ARG A 138 7.19 13.64 17.13
C ARG A 138 7.38 12.62 16.00
N GLN A 139 6.66 12.71 14.90
CA GLN A 139 6.75 11.75 13.79
C GLN A 139 7.71 12.20 12.67
N PHE A 140 8.11 13.47 12.65
CA PHE A 140 9.01 14.05 11.65
C PHE A 140 10.13 14.86 12.29
N THR A 141 11.31 14.89 11.67
CA THR A 141 12.45 15.67 12.13
C THR A 141 12.23 17.18 11.92
N GLU A 142 13.10 18.01 12.48
CA GLU A 142 13.01 19.46 12.26
C GLU A 142 13.23 19.86 10.79
N ALA A 143 14.09 19.13 10.05
CA ALA A 143 14.30 19.38 8.63
C ALA A 143 13.04 19.08 7.81
N GLU A 144 12.42 17.92 8.04
CA GLU A 144 11.14 17.54 7.40
C GLU A 144 10.04 18.55 7.74
N TRP A 145 9.91 18.96 9.01
CA TRP A 145 8.96 20.00 9.40
C TRP A 145 9.23 21.35 8.76
N GLY A 146 10.50 21.69 8.52
CA GLY A 146 10.91 22.88 7.79
C GLY A 146 10.32 22.89 6.37
N VAL A 147 10.43 21.77 5.65
CA VAL A 147 9.87 21.62 4.30
C VAL A 147 8.34 21.57 4.33
N ILE A 148 7.74 20.79 5.24
CA ILE A 148 6.29 20.70 5.37
C ILE A 148 5.67 22.08 5.59
N LYS A 149 6.25 22.90 6.48
CA LYS A 149 5.73 24.22 6.82
C LYS A 149 6.12 25.33 5.84
N SER A 150 7.06 25.10 4.93
CA SER A 150 7.42 26.08 3.91
C SER A 150 6.41 26.13 2.76
N MET A 151 5.44 25.21 2.71
CA MET A 151 4.38 25.23 1.71
C MET A 151 3.43 26.43 1.92
N SER A 152 2.92 26.96 0.80
CA SER A 152 2.28 28.28 0.74
C SER A 152 0.97 28.42 1.52
N ASN A 153 0.26 27.32 1.75
CA ASN A 153 -1.02 27.29 2.49
C ASN A 153 -1.19 25.98 3.27
N GLU A 154 -2.09 25.98 4.25
CA GLU A 154 -2.29 24.82 5.14
C GLU A 154 -2.63 23.53 4.41
N TRP A 155 -3.38 23.59 3.29
CA TRP A 155 -3.69 22.41 2.49
C TRP A 155 -2.44 21.82 1.83
N MET A 156 -1.59 22.66 1.23
CA MET A 156 -0.31 22.20 0.66
C MET A 156 0.65 21.71 1.75
N GLN A 157 0.63 22.29 2.95
CA GLN A 157 1.39 21.76 4.08
C GLN A 157 0.89 20.36 4.47
N LEU A 158 -0.44 20.17 4.51
CA LEU A 158 -1.05 18.89 4.82
C LEU A 158 -0.78 17.85 3.72
N ASP A 159 -0.73 18.27 2.46
CA ASP A 159 -0.36 17.43 1.32
C ASP A 159 1.10 16.95 1.44
N MET A 160 2.03 17.88 1.70
CA MET A 160 3.44 17.57 1.93
C MET A 160 3.66 16.68 3.15
N PHE A 161 2.85 16.86 4.20
CA PHE A 161 2.83 15.97 5.37
C PHE A 161 2.48 14.53 4.97
N HIS A 162 1.41 14.32 4.20
CA HIS A 162 0.99 12.98 3.79
C HIS A 162 1.99 12.32 2.84
N ARG A 163 2.67 13.09 1.99
CA ARG A 163 3.81 12.62 1.19
C ARG A 163 4.95 12.08 2.05
N HIS A 164 5.42 12.87 3.03
CA HIS A 164 6.48 12.41 3.94
C HIS A 164 6.04 11.19 4.77
N TRP A 165 4.76 11.16 5.18
CA TRP A 165 4.20 10.02 5.90
C TRP A 165 4.24 8.74 5.05
N ALA A 166 3.80 8.80 3.78
CA ALA A 166 3.85 7.66 2.87
C ALA A 166 5.29 7.15 2.67
N LEU A 167 6.27 8.06 2.54
CA LEU A 167 7.69 7.70 2.45
C LEU A 167 8.17 6.90 3.66
N LYS A 168 7.94 7.42 4.89
CA LYS A 168 8.32 6.72 6.13
C LYS A 168 7.64 5.35 6.24
N GLU A 169 6.33 5.28 6.01
CA GLU A 169 5.59 4.01 6.09
C GLU A 169 6.04 3.01 5.02
N SER A 170 6.35 3.47 3.80
CA SER A 170 6.87 2.59 2.74
C SER A 170 8.18 1.92 3.17
N PHE A 171 9.10 2.68 3.77
CA PHE A 171 10.35 2.14 4.32
C PHE A 171 10.09 1.16 5.47
N LEU A 172 9.28 1.54 6.47
CA LEU A 172 8.97 0.67 7.61
C LEU A 172 8.33 -0.66 7.17
N LYS A 173 7.46 -0.62 6.16
CA LYS A 173 6.79 -1.79 5.58
C LYS A 173 7.75 -2.66 4.76
N ALA A 174 8.78 -2.06 4.16
CA ALA A 174 9.86 -2.79 3.50
C ALA A 174 10.62 -3.62 4.54
N ILE A 175 11.16 -2.98 5.59
CA ILE A 175 11.99 -3.63 6.62
C ILE A 175 11.20 -4.48 7.64
N GLY A 176 9.87 -4.33 7.73
CA GLY A 176 9.01 -5.21 8.53
C GLY A 176 9.07 -4.99 10.05
N VAL A 177 9.47 -3.80 10.50
CA VAL A 177 9.63 -3.49 11.93
C VAL A 177 8.32 -3.18 12.66
N GLY A 178 7.28 -2.73 11.96
CA GLY A 178 5.97 -2.41 12.55
C GLY A 178 5.94 -1.10 13.37
N ILE A 179 4.91 -0.94 14.22
CA ILE A 179 4.51 0.34 14.87
C ILE A 179 5.51 0.84 15.95
N GLY A 180 6.51 0.06 16.33
CA GLY A 180 7.45 0.40 17.41
C GLY A 180 8.69 1.17 16.98
N PHE A 181 8.86 1.46 15.69
CA PHE A 181 10.06 2.13 15.19
C PHE A 181 10.03 3.63 15.48
N ASN A 182 11.13 4.18 16.00
CA ASN A 182 11.23 5.61 16.24
C ASN A 182 11.37 6.38 14.92
N LEU A 183 10.28 7.01 14.46
CA LEU A 183 10.24 7.77 13.21
C LEU A 183 11.19 8.98 13.15
N GLN A 184 11.69 9.46 14.30
CA GLN A 184 12.69 10.54 14.35
C GLN A 184 14.07 10.10 13.84
N ARG A 185 14.32 8.79 13.74
CA ARG A 185 15.58 8.26 13.19
C ARG A 185 15.64 8.36 11.67
N ILE A 186 14.48 8.46 11.02
CA ILE A 186 14.36 8.53 9.57
C ILE A 186 14.18 10.00 9.20
N GLU A 187 14.91 10.48 8.21
CA GLU A 187 14.73 11.82 7.66
C GLU A 187 14.69 11.75 6.14
N PHE A 188 13.61 12.24 5.53
CA PHE A 188 13.50 12.34 4.08
C PHE A 188 13.79 13.75 3.58
N HIS A 189 14.61 13.84 2.53
CA HIS A 189 14.83 15.05 1.76
C HIS A 189 14.12 14.89 0.42
N VAL A 190 12.89 15.40 0.36
CA VAL A 190 12.01 15.23 -0.80
C VAL A 190 12.46 16.06 -2.00
N SER A 191 12.43 15.46 -3.19
CA SER A 191 12.72 16.12 -4.45
C SER A 191 12.02 15.41 -5.61
N PRO A 192 11.43 16.15 -6.58
CA PRO A 192 11.13 17.58 -6.53
C PRO A 192 10.06 17.91 -5.48
N LEU A 193 9.85 19.19 -5.14
CA LEU A 193 8.80 19.59 -4.18
C LEU A 193 7.38 19.36 -4.71
N GLU A 194 7.17 19.55 -6.01
CA GLU A 194 5.90 19.34 -6.68
C GLU A 194 5.96 18.10 -7.56
N LEU A 195 4.97 17.22 -7.40
CA LEU A 195 4.83 16.00 -8.19
C LEU A 195 3.66 16.15 -9.17
N GLU A 196 3.88 15.79 -10.43
CA GLU A 196 2.82 15.67 -11.43
C GLU A 196 2.09 14.32 -11.29
N ILE A 197 0.79 14.33 -11.61
CA ILE A 197 -0.04 13.12 -11.56
C ILE A 197 0.44 12.10 -12.61
N GLY A 198 0.54 10.84 -12.19
CA GLY A 198 0.92 9.71 -13.04
C GLY A 198 2.41 9.60 -13.36
N LYS A 199 3.24 10.59 -12.98
CA LYS A 199 4.69 10.53 -13.13
C LYS A 199 5.35 9.86 -11.92
N VAL A 200 6.46 9.18 -12.18
CA VAL A 200 7.29 8.52 -11.17
C VAL A 200 8.54 9.37 -10.93
N TYR A 201 8.82 9.67 -9.67
CA TYR A 201 10.00 10.43 -9.23
C TYR A 201 10.88 9.56 -8.32
N LYS A 202 12.20 9.74 -8.38
CA LYS A 202 13.21 8.92 -7.67
C LYS A 202 14.31 9.72 -6.98
N GLU A 203 14.17 11.04 -6.99
CA GLU A 203 15.20 11.97 -6.56
C GLU A 203 15.26 12.09 -5.03
N THR A 204 14.16 11.81 -4.34
CA THR A 204 14.06 11.81 -2.87
C THR A 204 15.11 10.91 -2.22
N LYS A 205 15.76 11.43 -1.19
CA LYS A 205 16.81 10.74 -0.41
C LYS A 205 16.37 10.55 1.03
N MET A 206 16.90 9.50 1.65
CA MET A 206 16.67 9.17 3.06
C MET A 206 17.97 9.21 3.83
N LEU A 207 17.91 9.72 5.05
CA LEU A 207 18.93 9.57 6.07
C LEU A 207 18.35 8.67 7.18
N LEU A 208 19.19 7.78 7.72
CA LEU A 208 18.90 6.98 8.90
C LEU A 208 19.94 7.30 9.97
N ASP A 209 19.49 7.80 11.12
CA ASP A 209 20.36 8.27 12.22
C ASP A 209 21.38 9.34 11.79
N GLY A 210 21.07 10.10 10.74
CA GLY A 210 21.93 11.14 10.16
C GLY A 210 22.84 10.67 9.03
N ASP A 211 22.95 9.36 8.79
CA ASP A 211 23.74 8.79 7.71
C ASP A 211 22.89 8.60 6.45
N LYS A 212 23.46 8.92 5.29
CA LYS A 212 22.76 8.79 4.01
C LYS A 212 22.64 7.33 3.59
N GLU A 213 21.42 6.89 3.34
CA GLU A 213 21.10 5.53 2.92
C GLU A 213 21.08 5.41 1.39
N GLU A 214 22.26 5.22 0.78
CA GLU A 214 22.41 5.16 -0.69
C GLU A 214 21.84 3.90 -1.33
N GLU A 215 21.66 2.86 -0.53
CA GLU A 215 21.13 1.55 -0.96
C GLU A 215 19.60 1.52 -1.05
N TRP A 216 18.94 2.60 -0.60
CA TRP A 216 17.49 2.75 -0.67
C TRP A 216 17.10 3.72 -1.79
N ILE A 217 16.19 3.26 -2.64
CA ILE A 217 15.55 4.04 -3.69
C ILE A 217 14.07 4.21 -3.34
N PHE A 218 13.54 5.40 -3.52
CA PHE A 218 12.14 5.72 -3.26
C PHE A 218 11.48 6.15 -4.55
N GLU A 219 10.47 5.40 -5.00
CA GLU A 219 9.64 5.80 -6.14
C GLU A 219 8.39 6.49 -5.61
N GLU A 220 8.20 7.74 -6.00
CA GLU A 220 7.04 8.55 -5.60
C GLU A 220 6.10 8.74 -6.78
N THR A 221 4.80 8.61 -6.56
CA THR A 221 3.77 8.81 -7.60
C THR A 221 2.53 9.43 -6.98
N ARG A 222 1.96 10.43 -7.66
CA ARG A 222 0.59 10.88 -7.39
C ARG A 222 -0.37 10.14 -8.32
N LEU A 223 -1.27 9.34 -7.78
CA LEU A 223 -2.29 8.65 -8.59
C LEU A 223 -3.37 9.62 -9.07
N ASP A 224 -3.67 10.63 -8.26
CA ASP A 224 -4.58 11.73 -8.54
C ASP A 224 -4.20 12.96 -7.68
N ASP A 225 -5.09 13.93 -7.60
CA ASP A 225 -4.90 15.16 -6.82
C ASP A 225 -4.75 14.94 -5.31
N HIS A 226 -5.10 13.78 -4.78
CA HIS A 226 -5.21 13.55 -3.34
C HIS A 226 -4.43 12.34 -2.84
N HIS A 227 -3.96 11.45 -3.72
CA HIS A 227 -3.30 10.21 -3.32
C HIS A 227 -1.81 10.21 -3.66
N HIS A 228 -0.98 10.16 -2.61
CA HIS A 228 0.47 9.96 -2.70
C HIS A 228 0.78 8.48 -2.50
N VAL A 229 1.58 7.91 -3.39
CA VAL A 229 2.12 6.56 -3.26
C VAL A 229 3.65 6.64 -3.18
N ALA A 230 4.21 5.96 -2.20
CA ALA A 230 5.64 5.79 -2.04
C ALA A 230 6.00 4.30 -2.08
N VAL A 231 6.98 3.94 -2.91
CA VAL A 231 7.56 2.60 -2.97
C VAL A 231 9.02 2.67 -2.52
N ALA A 232 9.34 2.03 -1.40
CA ALA A 232 10.71 1.87 -0.92
C ALA A 232 11.32 0.59 -1.49
N LEU A 233 12.51 0.72 -2.08
CA LEU A 233 13.28 -0.34 -2.70
C LEU A 233 14.66 -0.39 -2.06
N GLY A 234 15.02 -1.54 -1.47
CA GLY A 234 16.33 -1.75 -0.85
C GLY A 234 17.02 -3.01 -1.38
N LYS A 235 18.34 -3.12 -1.18
CA LYS A 235 19.04 -4.41 -1.38
C LYS A 235 18.50 -5.45 -0.39
N GLN A 236 18.31 -6.68 -0.86
CA GLN A 236 18.09 -7.79 0.06
C GLN A 236 19.40 -8.15 0.75
N GLU A 237 19.37 -8.33 2.07
CA GLU A 237 20.48 -8.96 2.79
C GLU A 237 20.58 -10.44 2.37
N GLU A 238 21.48 -10.75 1.44
CA GLU A 238 21.73 -12.12 1.03
C GLU A 238 22.57 -12.85 2.09
N PHE A 239 22.00 -13.90 2.72
CA PHE A 239 22.82 -14.97 3.27
C PHE A 239 23.43 -15.79 2.13
N GLY A 240 24.56 -15.29 1.61
CA GLY A 240 25.57 -16.03 0.85
C GLY A 240 25.13 -16.70 -0.46
N GLN A 241 25.26 -15.99 -1.59
CA GLN A 241 25.76 -16.58 -2.85
C GLN A 241 26.28 -15.46 -3.77
N LYS A 242 27.42 -15.71 -4.43
CA LYS A 242 28.18 -14.72 -5.19
C LYS A 242 27.43 -14.20 -6.41
N GLN A 243 27.49 -12.88 -6.62
CA GLN A 243 26.99 -12.15 -7.79
C GLN A 243 27.61 -12.66 -9.10
N SER A 244 26.75 -12.85 -10.10
CA SER A 244 27.14 -12.80 -11.52
C SER A 244 26.59 -11.50 -12.10
N ASP A 245 27.49 -10.61 -12.51
CA ASP A 245 27.16 -9.35 -13.19
C ASP A 245 26.47 -9.63 -14.53
N VAL A 246 25.21 -9.23 -14.65
CA VAL A 246 24.49 -9.17 -15.91
C VAL A 246 24.16 -7.69 -16.17
N PRO A 247 24.44 -7.15 -17.36
CA PRO A 247 24.16 -5.75 -17.65
C PRO A 247 22.66 -5.48 -17.55
N SER A 248 22.28 -4.50 -16.71
CA SER A 248 20.90 -4.03 -16.62
C SER A 248 20.57 -3.22 -17.86
N MET A 249 19.78 -3.78 -18.77
CA MET A 249 18.98 -2.97 -19.68
C MET A 249 18.06 -2.10 -18.82
N GLU A 250 18.08 -0.77 -18.99
CA GLU A 250 17.17 0.12 -18.29
C GLU A 250 15.72 -0.26 -18.65
N PRO A 251 14.96 -0.88 -17.73
CA PRO A 251 13.55 -1.12 -17.98
C PRO A 251 12.85 0.24 -17.91
N ASN A 252 11.91 0.49 -18.82
CA ASN A 252 10.95 1.59 -18.66
C ASN A 252 10.50 1.66 -17.19
N GLN A 253 10.57 2.85 -16.59
CA GLN A 253 10.20 3.03 -15.19
C GLN A 253 8.79 2.48 -14.95
N PRO A 254 8.60 1.57 -13.97
CA PRO A 254 7.31 0.93 -13.77
C PRO A 254 6.31 1.96 -13.24
N GLN A 255 5.38 2.38 -14.11
CA GLN A 255 4.23 3.18 -13.72
C GLN A 255 3.14 2.29 -13.12
N PHE A 256 2.30 2.86 -12.26
CA PHE A 256 1.13 2.14 -11.73
C PHE A 256 0.15 1.81 -12.84
N THR A 257 -0.13 0.52 -12.99
CA THR A 257 -1.25 0.05 -13.83
C THR A 257 -2.53 0.06 -13.00
N LEU A 258 -3.52 0.84 -13.42
CA LEU A 258 -4.86 0.80 -12.85
C LEU A 258 -5.59 -0.45 -13.36
N LEU A 259 -6.04 -1.30 -12.43
CA LEU A 259 -6.76 -2.53 -12.74
C LEU A 259 -8.27 -2.34 -12.58
N THR A 260 -9.05 -2.96 -13.45
CA THR A 260 -10.50 -3.13 -13.27
C THR A 260 -10.81 -4.33 -12.37
N PHE A 261 -12.09 -4.56 -12.05
CA PHE A 261 -12.49 -5.75 -11.31
C PHE A 261 -12.25 -7.02 -12.15
N GLU A 262 -12.52 -6.97 -13.45
CA GLU A 262 -12.29 -8.06 -14.39
C GLU A 262 -10.81 -8.44 -14.44
N ASP A 263 -9.91 -7.45 -14.51
CA ASP A 263 -8.47 -7.68 -14.44
C ASP A 263 -8.08 -8.37 -13.13
N LEU A 264 -8.67 -7.92 -12.02
CA LEU A 264 -8.35 -8.37 -10.67
C LEU A 264 -8.71 -9.84 -10.45
N VAL A 265 -9.77 -10.32 -11.11
CA VAL A 265 -10.29 -11.70 -10.97
C VAL A 265 -10.03 -12.60 -12.18
N ALA A 266 -9.34 -12.12 -13.21
CA ALA A 266 -9.14 -12.83 -14.48
C ALA A 266 -8.58 -14.26 -14.33
N SER A 267 -7.66 -14.45 -13.38
CA SER A 267 -7.05 -15.76 -13.07
C SER A 267 -7.72 -16.48 -11.89
N GLY A 268 -8.86 -15.97 -11.43
CA GLY A 268 -9.53 -16.38 -10.19
C GLY A 268 -10.16 -17.77 -10.28
N ILE A 269 -9.76 -18.66 -9.38
CA ILE A 269 -10.43 -19.96 -9.17
C ILE A 269 -11.08 -19.95 -7.79
N PRO A 270 -12.41 -20.11 -7.67
CA PRO A 270 -13.09 -20.16 -6.38
C PRO A 270 -12.51 -21.23 -5.46
N VAL A 271 -12.18 -20.85 -4.21
CA VAL A 271 -11.64 -21.74 -3.16
C VAL A 271 -12.67 -22.06 -2.07
N ALA A 272 -13.86 -21.47 -2.16
CA ALA A 272 -14.96 -21.68 -1.23
C ALA A 272 -16.31 -21.69 -1.97
N PRO A 273 -17.34 -22.36 -1.39
CA PRO A 273 -18.71 -22.25 -1.90
C PRO A 273 -19.24 -20.83 -1.77
N GLU A 274 -20.26 -20.51 -2.55
CA GLU A 274 -20.98 -19.24 -2.41
C GLU A 274 -21.68 -19.16 -1.05
N ASP A 275 -21.68 -17.97 -0.46
CA ASP A 275 -22.31 -17.67 0.80
C ASP A 275 -23.16 -16.40 0.65
N SER A 276 -24.46 -16.61 0.43
CA SER A 276 -25.41 -15.53 0.21
C SER A 276 -25.46 -14.52 1.35
N ALA A 277 -25.25 -14.96 2.61
CA ALA A 277 -25.29 -14.09 3.78
C ALA A 277 -24.15 -13.06 3.76
N TYR A 278 -23.07 -13.32 3.03
CA TYR A 278 -21.94 -12.41 2.89
C TYR A 278 -22.30 -11.13 2.13
N TRP A 279 -23.23 -11.21 1.17
CA TRP A 279 -23.77 -10.04 0.48
C TRP A 279 -24.65 -9.20 1.41
N ASP A 280 -25.56 -9.84 2.13
CA ASP A 280 -26.48 -9.15 3.03
C ASP A 280 -25.70 -8.43 4.16
N ASN A 281 -24.66 -9.10 4.68
CA ASN A 281 -23.74 -8.48 5.62
C ASN A 281 -23.05 -7.25 5.02
N PHE A 282 -22.57 -7.30 3.78
CA PHE A 282 -21.96 -6.16 3.12
C PHE A 282 -22.94 -5.01 2.90
N CYS A 283 -24.15 -5.28 2.42
CA CYS A 283 -25.19 -4.27 2.20
C CYS A 283 -25.65 -3.56 3.48
N SER A 284 -25.56 -4.23 4.63
CA SER A 284 -25.87 -3.62 5.93
C SER A 284 -24.85 -2.59 6.41
N LYS A 285 -23.64 -2.55 5.83
CA LYS A 285 -22.55 -1.67 6.24
C LYS A 285 -22.72 -0.26 5.67
N GLN A 286 -22.36 0.74 6.47
CA GLN A 286 -22.27 2.12 6.01
C GLN A 286 -20.96 2.36 5.26
N GLU A 287 -20.93 3.32 4.33
CA GLU A 287 -19.68 3.71 3.63
C GLU A 287 -18.77 4.57 4.52
N ASN A 288 -19.34 5.44 5.36
CA ASN A 288 -18.59 6.34 6.24
C ASN A 288 -19.30 6.46 7.60
N PRO A 289 -18.57 6.85 8.67
CA PRO A 289 -19.20 7.21 9.93
C PRO A 289 -20.23 8.33 9.71
N LEU A 290 -21.39 8.23 10.36
CA LEU A 290 -22.34 9.34 10.43
C LEU A 290 -21.65 10.55 11.06
N LYS A 291 -21.57 11.67 10.32
CA LYS A 291 -21.15 12.94 10.90
C LYS A 291 -22.13 13.27 12.01
N GLN A 292 -21.65 13.38 13.26
CA GLN A 292 -22.47 13.95 14.33
C GLN A 292 -22.80 15.39 13.93
N ASN A 293 -24.03 15.63 13.48
CA ASN A 293 -24.56 16.97 13.35
C ASN A 293 -24.69 17.55 14.76
N SER A 294 -23.70 18.32 15.19
CA SER A 294 -23.83 19.19 16.35
C SER A 294 -24.69 20.40 15.98
N HIS A 295 -25.98 20.17 15.75
CA HIS A 295 -27.01 21.20 15.81
C HIS A 295 -28.03 20.81 16.86
N SER A 296 -27.71 21.17 18.10
CA SER A 296 -28.66 21.30 19.19
C SER A 296 -28.10 22.36 20.13
N ARG A 297 -28.40 23.62 19.83
CA ARG A 297 -28.67 24.69 20.78
C ARG A 297 -29.49 25.76 20.07
#